data_AF-A0AAE0MA47-F1
#
_entry.id   AF-A0AAE0MA47-F1
#
_cell.length_a   1.000
_cell.length_b   1.000
_cell.length_c   1.000
_cell.angle_alpha   90.00
_cell.angle_beta   90.00
_cell.angle_gamma   90.00
#
_symmetry.space_group_name_H-M   'P 1'
#
loop_
_entity.id
_entity.type
_entity.pdbx_description
1 polymer ?
#
loop_
_entity_poly.entity_id
_entity_poly.type
_entity_poly.pdbx_seq_one_letter_code
_entity_poly.pdbx_strand_id
1 'polypeptide(L)'
;MQFTKNIVALAAIFSLAIAAPATTAVEQDLSLDLAQQDTPLDLEARAIAGTVSVNTYSGDSCNGDNENVVLTNGGYRCFAVSNKRSIGVSGSGCRVTTWSGNNCRGSSFVAGSGCFSVLYGSVSIQC
;
A
#
# COMPACT_ATOMS: atom_id res chain seq x y z
N MET A 1 -21.05 42.09 20.34
CA MET A 1 -21.70 42.10 19.00
C MET A 1 -22.63 40.91 18.94
N GLN A 2 -23.92 41.13 19.19
CA GLN A 2 -24.98 40.12 19.03
C GLN A 2 -25.64 40.35 17.68
N PHE A 3 -25.74 39.33 16.84
CA PHE A 3 -26.72 39.28 15.74
C PHE A 3 -27.27 37.85 15.56
N THR A 4 -28.42 37.67 16.20
CA THR A 4 -29.65 36.98 15.81
C THR A 4 -29.72 36.21 14.46
N LYS A 5 -30.09 34.92 14.58
CA LYS A 5 -31.04 34.06 13.83
C LYS A 5 -31.29 34.26 12.31
N ASN A 6 -31.31 33.13 11.58
CA ASN A 6 -32.20 32.73 10.46
C ASN A 6 -31.97 31.20 10.27
N ILE A 7 -32.80 30.23 10.67
CA ILE A 7 -34.16 29.76 10.30
C ILE A 7 -34.43 29.56 8.78
N VAL A 8 -34.84 28.31 8.47
CA VAL A 8 -35.69 27.79 7.35
C VAL A 8 -35.00 27.28 6.07
N ALA A 9 -35.10 25.96 5.83
CA ALA A 9 -35.74 25.31 4.65
C ALA A 9 -35.28 23.82 4.59
N LEU A 10 -36.07 22.81 4.97
CA LEU A 10 -37.27 22.23 4.35
C LEU A 10 -36.98 21.38 3.07
N ALA A 11 -37.13 20.06 3.26
CA ALA A 11 -37.64 19.01 2.34
C ALA A 11 -37.00 18.80 0.94
N ALA A 12 -36.60 17.56 0.64
CA ALA A 12 -37.48 16.62 -0.10
C ALA A 12 -36.76 15.30 -0.43
N ILE A 13 -37.59 14.26 -0.47
CA ILE A 13 -37.33 12.84 -0.60
C ILE A 13 -37.32 12.51 -2.09
N PHE A 14 -36.39 11.66 -2.57
CA PHE A 14 -36.61 10.93 -3.82
C PHE A 14 -36.01 9.53 -3.71
N SER A 15 -36.86 8.60 -3.27
CA SER A 15 -36.64 7.17 -3.45
C SER A 15 -36.91 6.83 -4.92
N LEU A 16 -35.96 6.22 -5.60
CA LEU A 16 -36.22 5.52 -6.86
C LEU A 16 -35.59 4.14 -6.80
N ALA A 17 -36.42 3.16 -6.45
CA ALA A 17 -36.17 1.75 -6.73
C ALA A 17 -36.44 1.52 -8.22
N ILE A 18 -35.49 0.92 -8.95
CA ILE A 18 -35.74 0.39 -10.28
C ILE A 18 -35.21 -1.05 -10.35
N ALA A 19 -36.10 -1.88 -10.87
CA ALA A 19 -36.15 -3.32 -10.86
C ALA A 19 -34.96 -4.04 -11.49
N ALA A 20 -34.70 -5.24 -10.95
CA ALA A 20 -33.92 -6.29 -11.59
C ALA A 20 -34.66 -6.88 -12.81
N PRO A 21 -33.94 -7.30 -13.84
CA PRO A 21 -34.37 -8.39 -14.71
C PRO A 21 -33.67 -9.69 -14.32
N ALA A 22 -34.48 -10.70 -13.96
CA ALA A 22 -34.10 -12.10 -13.95
C ALA A 22 -34.09 -12.61 -15.39
N THR A 23 -32.96 -13.14 -15.87
CA THR A 23 -32.89 -13.83 -17.16
C THR A 23 -31.90 -15.00 -17.07
N THR A 24 -32.53 -16.18 -17.04
CA THR A 24 -32.15 -17.49 -17.60
C THR A 24 -30.72 -18.00 -17.45
N ALA A 25 -30.63 -19.10 -16.70
CA ALA A 25 -29.60 -20.12 -16.83
C ALA A 25 -29.52 -20.62 -18.29
N VAL A 26 -28.31 -20.62 -18.82
CA VAL A 26 -27.90 -21.42 -19.97
C VAL A 26 -26.91 -22.44 -19.44
N GLU A 27 -27.34 -23.69 -19.42
CA GLU A 27 -26.46 -24.85 -19.26
C GLU A 27 -25.63 -24.97 -20.54
N GLN A 28 -24.31 -24.87 -20.40
CA GLN A 28 -23.39 -25.35 -21.42
C GLN A 28 -22.51 -26.42 -20.78
N ASP A 29 -22.94 -27.66 -20.97
CA ASP A 29 -22.07 -28.82 -20.99
C ASP A 29 -20.99 -28.56 -22.06
N LEU A 30 -19.77 -28.26 -21.61
CA LEU A 30 -18.60 -28.20 -22.47
C LEU A 30 -17.55 -29.09 -21.83
N SER A 31 -17.54 -30.34 -22.28
CA SER A 31 -16.44 -31.27 -22.07
C SER A 31 -15.14 -30.62 -22.56
N LEU A 32 -14.34 -30.07 -21.64
CA LEU A 32 -12.94 -29.71 -21.86
C LEU A 32 -12.06 -30.80 -21.23
N ASP A 33 -11.90 -31.90 -21.96
CA ASP A 33 -10.69 -32.70 -21.87
C ASP A 33 -9.65 -32.02 -22.75
N LEU A 34 -9.03 -30.97 -22.20
CA LEU A 34 -7.75 -30.46 -22.64
C LEU A 34 -6.99 -30.08 -21.37
N ALA A 35 -6.00 -30.90 -21.06
CA ALA A 35 -4.91 -30.59 -20.16
C ALA A 35 -4.55 -29.10 -20.26
N GLN A 36 -4.46 -28.41 -19.13
CA GLN A 36 -3.35 -27.49 -18.95
C GLN A 36 -3.24 -27.03 -17.50
N GLN A 37 -2.07 -27.40 -16.96
CA GLN A 37 -1.24 -26.59 -16.07
C GLN A 37 -1.76 -26.39 -14.65
N ASP A 38 -1.07 -27.09 -13.73
CA ASP A 38 -0.45 -26.45 -12.58
C ASP A 38 -0.22 -24.94 -12.82
N THR A 39 -1.21 -24.11 -12.51
CA THR A 39 -0.92 -22.78 -12.02
C THR A 39 -0.59 -22.99 -10.56
N PRO A 40 0.69 -22.90 -10.14
CA PRO A 40 0.96 -22.81 -8.73
C PRO A 40 0.33 -21.50 -8.25
N LEU A 41 -0.85 -21.60 -7.65
CA LEU A 41 -1.42 -20.63 -6.70
C LEU A 41 -0.58 -20.58 -5.41
N ASP A 42 0.73 -20.76 -5.55
CA ASP A 42 1.77 -20.73 -4.53
C ASP A 42 2.87 -19.72 -4.91
N LEU A 43 2.64 -18.88 -5.93
CA LEU A 43 3.52 -17.75 -6.21
C LEU A 43 3.36 -16.60 -5.21
N GLU A 44 2.31 -16.63 -4.38
CA GLU A 44 2.13 -15.68 -3.28
C GLU A 44 2.89 -16.11 -2.01
N ALA A 45 3.47 -17.32 -1.99
CA ALA A 45 4.27 -17.86 -0.89
C ALA A 45 5.71 -18.25 -1.29
N ARG A 46 6.18 -17.90 -2.51
CA ARG A 46 7.63 -17.76 -2.70
C ARG A 46 8.06 -16.59 -1.84
N ALA A 47 8.52 -16.89 -0.62
CA ALA A 47 9.34 -15.98 0.19
C ALA A 47 10.23 -15.25 -0.80
N ILE A 48 10.03 -13.94 -0.95
CA ILE A 48 10.80 -13.23 -1.95
C ILE A 48 12.19 -13.23 -1.36
N ALA A 49 13.05 -14.11 -1.89
CA ALA A 49 14.42 -14.22 -1.49
C ALA A 49 15.13 -12.96 -2.00
N GLY A 50 14.86 -11.87 -1.30
CA GLY A 50 15.35 -10.54 -1.57
C GLY A 50 16.28 -10.11 -0.46
N THR A 51 17.13 -9.16 -0.82
CA THR A 51 17.96 -8.42 0.12
C THR A 51 17.76 -6.97 -0.19
N VAL A 52 17.36 -6.19 0.81
CA VAL A 52 17.16 -4.76 0.67
C VAL A 52 17.89 -4.02 1.78
N SER A 53 18.49 -2.91 1.41
CA SER A 53 19.12 -1.95 2.30
C SER A 53 18.36 -0.65 2.18
N VAL A 54 17.79 -0.22 3.31
CA VAL A 54 17.03 1.01 3.44
C VAL A 54 17.83 1.98 4.30
N ASN A 55 18.15 3.13 3.74
CA ASN A 55 18.76 4.24 4.45
C ASN A 55 17.74 5.36 4.63
N THR A 56 17.59 5.86 5.85
CA THR A 56 16.76 7.04 6.11
C THR A 56 17.67 8.21 6.45
N TYR A 57 17.44 9.37 5.84
CA TYR A 57 18.34 10.51 5.89
C TYR A 57 17.67 11.74 6.49
N SER A 58 18.44 12.57 7.20
CA SER A 58 17.95 13.85 7.74
C SER A 58 17.78 14.93 6.67
N GLY A 59 18.51 14.86 5.55
CA GLY A 59 18.37 15.75 4.39
C GLY A 59 17.37 15.26 3.35
N ASP A 60 17.01 16.13 2.39
CA ASP A 60 16.01 15.84 1.35
C ASP A 60 16.56 15.04 0.15
N SER A 61 17.87 15.01 -0.03
CA SER A 61 18.53 14.41 -1.21
C SER A 61 19.41 13.21 -0.84
N CYS A 62 18.94 12.38 0.11
CA CYS A 62 19.70 11.25 0.67
C CYS A 62 21.08 11.65 1.19
N ASN A 63 21.13 12.77 1.89
CA ASN A 63 22.31 13.39 2.47
C ASN A 63 22.13 13.68 3.97
N GLY A 64 23.22 13.96 4.66
CA GLY A 64 23.22 14.18 6.12
C GLY A 64 23.22 12.88 6.92
N ASP A 65 22.87 12.98 8.20
CA ASP A 65 22.83 11.85 9.12
C ASP A 65 21.86 10.78 8.65
N ASN A 66 22.31 9.51 8.70
CA ASN A 66 21.51 8.41 8.23
C ASN A 66 21.43 7.24 9.19
N GLU A 67 20.33 6.49 9.07
CA GLU A 67 20.13 5.20 9.72
C GLU A 67 19.89 4.15 8.65
N ASN A 68 20.62 3.05 8.72
CA ASN A 68 20.54 1.96 7.77
C ASN A 68 19.85 0.73 8.39
N VAL A 69 18.98 0.11 7.60
CA VAL A 69 18.31 -1.14 7.91
C VAL A 69 18.47 -2.08 6.73
N VAL A 70 19.09 -3.23 6.97
CA VAL A 70 19.16 -4.33 6.00
C VAL A 70 18.19 -5.42 6.40
N LEU A 71 17.45 -5.95 5.44
CA LEU A 71 16.58 -7.11 5.62
C LEU A 71 16.81 -8.12 4.50
N THR A 72 16.84 -9.40 4.86
CA THR A 72 17.09 -10.52 3.94
C THR A 72 16.11 -11.66 4.19
N ASN A 73 15.92 -12.53 3.19
CA ASN A 73 15.24 -13.83 3.30
C ASN A 73 13.80 -13.80 3.83
N GLY A 74 12.86 -13.16 3.12
CA GLY A 74 11.44 -13.33 3.49
C GLY A 74 11.01 -12.59 4.77
N GLY A 75 11.86 -11.71 5.30
CA GLY A 75 11.60 -11.01 6.54
C GLY A 75 10.60 -9.85 6.38
N TYR A 76 9.80 -9.63 7.42
CA TYR A 76 9.02 -8.40 7.58
C TYR A 76 9.61 -7.53 8.71
N ARG A 77 9.70 -6.23 8.48
CA ARG A 77 10.07 -5.26 9.51
C ARG A 77 9.25 -3.98 9.38
N CYS A 78 8.66 -3.52 10.48
CA CYS A 78 8.07 -2.20 10.61
C CYS A 78 8.83 -1.42 11.68
N PHE A 79 9.22 -0.18 11.39
CA PHE A 79 9.86 0.68 12.39
C PHE A 79 9.47 2.14 12.18
N ALA A 80 9.27 2.83 13.31
CA ALA A 80 9.07 4.27 13.34
C ALA A 80 10.38 4.99 12.99
N VAL A 81 10.25 6.13 12.33
CA VAL A 81 11.36 7.05 12.07
C VAL A 81 10.99 8.43 12.60
N SER A 82 12.00 9.18 13.03
CA SER A 82 11.84 10.56 13.47
C SER A 82 12.92 11.43 12.84
N ASN A 83 12.56 12.65 12.46
CA ASN A 83 13.48 13.65 11.90
C ASN A 83 14.22 13.17 10.63
N LYS A 84 13.55 12.40 9.77
CA LYS A 84 14.06 11.98 8.45
C LYS A 84 13.24 12.65 7.34
N ARG A 85 13.91 13.07 6.27
CA ARG A 85 13.34 13.84 5.15
C ARG A 85 13.46 13.13 3.80
N SER A 86 14.29 12.11 3.72
CA SER A 86 14.39 11.27 2.53
C SER A 86 14.77 9.82 2.87
N ILE A 87 14.43 8.93 1.94
CA ILE A 87 14.71 7.50 2.01
C ILE A 87 15.50 7.06 0.78
N GLY A 88 16.59 6.34 1.01
CA GLY A 88 17.37 5.64 0.01
C GLY A 88 17.07 4.14 0.09
N VAL A 89 16.78 3.52 -1.03
CA VAL A 89 16.50 2.08 -1.11
C VAL A 89 17.41 1.47 -2.16
N SER A 90 18.04 0.36 -1.80
CA SER A 90 18.92 -0.41 -2.67
C SER A 90 18.73 -1.90 -2.45
N GLY A 91 19.04 -2.71 -3.47
CA GLY A 91 18.75 -4.14 -3.48
C GLY A 91 17.50 -4.48 -4.28
N SER A 92 17.01 -5.71 -4.11
CA SER A 92 15.91 -6.25 -4.93
C SER A 92 15.16 -7.35 -4.18
N GLY A 93 13.96 -7.67 -4.67
CA GLY A 93 13.13 -8.73 -4.11
C GLY A 93 12.49 -8.37 -2.76
N CYS A 94 12.39 -7.08 -2.42
CA CYS A 94 11.64 -6.65 -1.26
C CYS A 94 10.81 -5.42 -1.60
N ARG A 95 9.65 -5.29 -0.97
CA ARG A 95 8.79 -4.13 -1.04
C ARG A 95 9.05 -3.21 0.15
N VAL A 96 9.46 -1.98 -0.14
CA VAL A 96 9.65 -0.94 0.88
C VAL A 96 8.49 0.05 0.78
N THR A 97 7.79 0.27 1.88
CA THR A 97 6.64 1.18 1.94
C THR A 97 6.85 2.18 3.08
N THR A 98 6.77 3.47 2.77
CA THR A 98 6.74 4.53 3.78
C THR A 98 5.30 4.82 4.18
N TRP A 99 5.11 5.21 5.45
CA TRP A 99 3.81 5.48 6.03
C TRP A 99 3.80 6.80 6.76
N SER A 100 2.71 7.55 6.64
CA SER A 100 2.52 8.82 7.35
C SER A 100 2.46 8.67 8.87
N GLY A 101 1.90 7.58 9.39
CA GLY A 101 1.90 7.29 10.84
C GLY A 101 3.16 6.54 11.31
N ASN A 102 3.35 6.42 12.62
CA ASN A 102 4.54 5.78 13.23
C ASN A 102 4.46 4.25 13.38
N ASN A 103 3.31 3.63 13.09
CA ASN A 103 3.08 2.19 13.28
C ASN A 103 2.75 1.47 11.95
N CYS A 104 3.36 1.89 10.85
CA CYS A 104 3.09 1.41 9.49
C CYS A 104 1.61 1.46 9.11
N ARG A 105 0.99 2.63 9.32
CA ARG A 105 -0.44 2.91 9.09
C ARG A 105 -0.63 4.30 8.47
N GLY A 106 -1.80 4.53 7.89
CA GLY A 106 -2.19 5.78 7.26
C GLY A 106 -1.86 5.81 5.76
N SER A 107 -1.73 7.01 5.19
CA SER A 107 -1.30 7.18 3.79
C SER A 107 0.10 6.61 3.58
N SER A 108 0.30 6.00 2.42
CA SER A 108 1.51 5.24 2.11
C SER A 108 2.10 5.57 0.74
N PHE A 109 3.42 5.41 0.61
CA PHE A 109 4.13 5.46 -0.66
C PHE A 109 5.07 4.26 -0.78
N VAL A 110 5.05 3.58 -1.92
CA VAL A 110 5.95 2.45 -2.19
C VAL A 110 7.23 2.98 -2.82
N ALA A 111 8.34 2.85 -2.11
CA ALA A 111 9.64 3.27 -2.61
C ALA A 111 10.29 2.14 -3.42
N GLY A 112 10.64 2.43 -4.67
CA GLY A 112 11.48 1.57 -5.50
C GLY A 112 12.95 1.72 -5.13
N SER A 113 13.87 1.24 -5.97
CA SER A 113 15.29 1.54 -5.82
C SER A 113 15.59 3.01 -6.14
N GLY A 114 16.52 3.61 -5.39
CA GLY A 114 16.93 5.01 -5.55
C GLY A 114 16.66 5.86 -4.31
N CYS A 115 16.66 7.18 -4.50
CA CYS A 115 16.45 8.17 -3.45
C CYS A 115 15.11 8.88 -3.63
N PHE A 116 14.35 9.03 -2.55
CA PHE A 116 13.05 9.68 -2.57
C PHE A 116 12.94 10.69 -1.43
N SER A 117 12.64 11.94 -1.76
CA SER A 117 12.27 12.97 -0.78
C SER A 117 10.78 12.81 -0.46
N VAL A 118 10.49 12.28 0.72
CA VAL A 118 9.13 12.01 1.18
C VAL A 118 9.09 12.22 2.69
N LEU A 119 7.98 12.78 3.19
CA LEU A 119 7.73 12.90 4.62
C LEU A 119 6.95 11.67 5.09
N TYR A 120 7.46 10.99 6.11
CA TYR A 120 6.91 9.75 6.64
C TYR A 120 7.25 9.59 8.12
N GLY A 121 6.40 8.89 8.86
CA GLY A 121 6.59 8.57 10.29
C GLY A 121 7.06 7.14 10.54
N SER A 122 6.94 6.24 9.57
CA SER A 122 7.48 4.87 9.65
C SER A 122 7.73 4.25 8.28
N VAL A 123 8.49 3.15 8.29
CA VAL A 123 8.80 2.34 7.11
C VAL A 123 8.48 0.88 7.40
N SER A 124 7.80 0.22 6.47
CA SER A 124 7.68 -1.23 6.44
C SER A 124 8.49 -1.82 5.29
N ILE A 125 9.19 -2.90 5.57
CA ILE A 125 9.97 -3.68 4.61
C ILE A 125 9.37 -5.09 4.61
N GLN A 126 9.09 -5.60 3.42
CA GLN A 126 8.64 -6.98 3.22
C GLN A 126 9.47 -7.60 2.11
N CYS A 127 10.39 -8.48 2.50
CA CYS A 127 10.93 -9.52 1.66
C CYS A 127 10.07 -10.77 1.92
#